data_AF-A0A177HJC3-F1
#
_entry.id   AF-A0A177HJC3-F1
#
_cell.length_a   1.000
_cell.length_b   1.000
_cell.length_c   1.000
_cell.angle_alpha   90.00
_cell.angle_beta   90.00
_cell.angle_gamma   90.00
#
_symmetry.space_group_name_H-M   'P 1'
#
loop_
_entity.id
_entity.type
_entity.pdbx_description
1 polymer ?
#
loop_
_entity_poly.entity_id
_entity_poly.type
_entity_poly.pdbx_seq_one_letter_code
_entity_poly.pdbx_strand_id
1 'polypeptide(L)' 'MLGSDDFASLGAGYWVIYVPRSFSSGTEAVNHCVARGRTTKETCTGRYLSHDSADSPLTCEPDGEGGVTGRCTRS' A
#
# COMPACT_ATOMS: atom_id res chain seq x y z
N MET A 1 -10.36 -4.32 -12.85
CA MET A 1 -9.14 -4.87 -12.23
C MET A 1 -8.07 -3.81 -12.42
N LEU A 2 -7.46 -3.30 -11.35
CA LEU A 2 -6.33 -2.39 -11.49
C LEU A 2 -5.09 -3.23 -11.81
N GLY A 3 -4.38 -2.89 -12.89
CA GLY A 3 -3.09 -3.47 -13.24
C GLY A 3 -1.96 -2.71 -12.56
N SER A 4 -0.85 -3.38 -12.27
CA SER A 4 0.34 -2.70 -11.74
C SER A 4 0.92 -1.69 -12.74
N ASP A 5 0.76 -1.94 -14.04
CA ASP A 5 1.20 -1.04 -15.12
C ASP A 5 0.36 0.24 -15.25
N ASP A 6 -0.78 0.32 -14.55
CA ASP A 6 -1.62 1.53 -14.55
C ASP A 6 -0.93 2.68 -13.77
N PHE A 7 0.08 2.42 -12.94
CA PHE A 7 0.73 3.44 -12.12
C PHE A 7 2.26 3.32 -12.13
N ALA A 8 2.96 4.39 -12.53
CA ALA A 8 4.43 4.43 -12.57
C ALA A 8 5.10 4.34 -11.19
N SER A 9 4.35 4.58 -10.11
CA SER A 9 4.75 4.35 -8.72
C SER A 9 4.85 2.86 -8.33
N LEU A 10 4.39 1.96 -9.20
CA LEU A 10 4.45 0.51 -8.97
C LEU A 10 5.59 -0.13 -9.76
N GLY A 11 6.18 -1.18 -9.19
CA GLY A 11 7.16 -2.01 -9.89
C GLY A 11 6.44 -2.94 -10.87
N ALA A 12 6.85 -2.91 -12.14
CA ALA A 12 6.40 -3.88 -13.14
C ALA A 12 6.74 -5.32 -12.71
N GLY A 13 5.86 -6.27 -13.02
CA GLY A 13 6.10 -7.71 -12.80
C GLY A 13 5.59 -8.29 -11.47
N TYR A 14 4.93 -7.49 -10.61
CA TYR A 14 4.26 -7.99 -9.40
C TYR A 14 2.74 -8.11 -9.61
N TRP A 15 2.18 -9.22 -9.10
CA TRP A 15 0.73 -9.41 -8.99
C TRP A 15 0.29 -9.03 -7.58
N VAL A 16 -0.59 -8.03 -7.49
CA VAL A 16 -1.18 -7.58 -6.22
C VAL A 16 -2.69 -7.61 -6.33
N ILE A 17 -3.33 -8.10 -5.26
CA ILE A 17 -4.80 -8.05 -5.13
C ILE A 17 -5.14 -6.71 -4.49
N TYR A 18 -5.76 -5.83 -5.26
CA TYR A 18 -6.23 -4.54 -4.76
C TYR A 18 -7.57 -4.69 -4.04
N VAL A 19 -7.73 -3.94 -2.97
CA VAL A 19 -9.06 -3.68 -2.41
C VAL A 19 -9.76 -2.70 -3.38
N PRO A 20 -10.96 -3.01 -3.90
CA PRO A 20 -11.64 -2.19 -4.91
C PRO A 20 -12.29 -0.94 -4.31
N ARG A 21 -11.55 -0.21 -3.47
CA ARG A 21 -11.93 1.10 -2.94
C ARG A 21 -10.68 1.95 -2.71
N SER A 22 -10.84 3.26 -2.76
CA SER A 22 -9.79 4.20 -2.35
C SER A 22 -9.72 4.31 -0.83
N PHE A 23 -8.53 4.58 -0.32
CA PHE A 23 -8.26 4.96 1.06
C PHE A 23 -7.83 6.42 1.10
N SER A 24 -8.16 7.13 2.17
CA SER A 24 -7.75 8.53 2.36
C SER A 24 -6.27 8.68 2.71
N SER A 25 -5.66 7.61 3.24
CA SER A 25 -4.23 7.55 3.59
C SER A 25 -3.72 6.11 3.52
N GLY A 26 -2.40 5.95 3.44
CA GLY A 26 -1.78 4.63 3.53
C GLY A 26 -2.00 3.97 4.90
N THR A 27 -2.13 4.75 5.97
CA THR A 27 -2.50 4.26 7.31
C THR A 27 -3.88 3.62 7.32
N GLU A 28 -4.88 4.24 6.67
CA GLU A 28 -6.23 3.65 6.57
C GLU A 28 -6.22 2.34 5.78
N ALA A 29 -5.38 2.25 4.74
CA ALA A 29 -5.19 1.02 3.97
C ALA A 29 -4.57 -0.10 4.82
N VAL A 30 -3.54 0.19 5.63
CA VAL A 30 -2.91 -0.79 6.52
C VAL A 30 -3.86 -1.21 7.65
N ASN A 31 -4.59 -0.28 8.27
CA ASN A 31 -5.58 -0.60 9.30
C ASN A 31 -6.67 -1.57 8.79
N HIS A 32 -7.07 -1.42 7.52
CA HIS A 32 -8.01 -2.34 6.88
C HIS A 32 -7.48 -3.79 6.81
N CYS A 33 -6.18 -3.96 6.59
CA CYS A 33 -5.50 -5.25 6.60
C CYS A 33 -5.36 -5.83 8.01
N VAL A 34 -4.93 -5.01 8.97
CA VAL A 34 -4.78 -5.42 10.38
C VAL A 34 -6.10 -5.94 10.94
N ALA A 35 -7.21 -5.26 10.62
CA ALA A 35 -8.57 -5.69 11.00
C ALA A 35 -8.98 -7.06 10.41
N ARG A 36 -8.24 -7.59 9.43
CA ARG A 36 -8.43 -8.90 8.79
C ARG A 36 -7.33 -9.91 9.14
N GLY A 37 -6.50 -9.62 10.15
CA GLY A 37 -5.41 -10.49 10.59
C GLY A 37 -4.19 -10.49 9.67
N ARG A 38 -4.04 -9.48 8.80
CA ARG A 38 -2.89 -9.32 7.90
C ARG A 38 -1.92 -8.29 8.50
N THR A 39 -1.10 -8.76 9.44
CA THR A 39 -0.27 -7.91 10.31
C THR A 39 1.21 -7.89 9.94
N THR A 40 1.59 -8.43 8.78
CA THR A 40 2.98 -8.42 8.30
C THR A 40 3.06 -7.80 6.91
N LYS A 41 4.23 -7.27 6.55
CA LYS A 41 4.48 -6.68 5.22
C LYS A 41 4.27 -7.67 4.06
N GLU A 42 4.52 -8.96 4.27
CA GLU A 42 4.32 -10.02 3.27
C GLU A 42 2.84 -10.26 3.00
N THR A 43 1.98 -9.93 3.96
CA THR A 43 0.54 -10.19 3.90
C THR A 43 -0.28 -8.93 3.65
N CYS A 44 0.29 -7.75 3.89
CA CYS A 44 -0.31 -6.46 3.53
C CYS A 44 0.75 -5.38 3.31
N THR A 45 0.54 -4.58 2.27
CA THR A 45 1.28 -3.35 2.01
C THR A 45 0.29 -2.30 1.50
N GLY A 46 0.34 -1.09 2.07
CA GLY A 46 -0.35 0.08 1.53
C GLY A 46 0.57 0.83 0.58
N ARG A 47 0.14 1.10 -0.65
CA ARG A 47 0.90 1.91 -1.63
C ARG A 47 0.11 3.13 -2.08
N TYR A 48 0.82 4.24 -2.24
CA TYR A 48 0.27 5.41 -2.92
C TYR A 48 0.28 5.18 -4.43
N LEU A 49 -0.90 5.15 -5.06
CA LEU A 49 -1.04 4.93 -6.49
C LEU A 49 -0.94 6.27 -7.24
N SER A 50 0.13 6.42 -8.01
CA SER A 50 0.49 7.63 -8.75
C SER A 50 1.17 7.31 -10.08
N HIS A 51 1.00 8.20 -11.06
CA HIS A 51 1.75 8.15 -12.32
C HIS A 51 3.14 8.82 -12.23
N ASP A 52 3.53 9.30 -11.05
CA ASP A 52 4.87 9.80 -10.77
C ASP A 52 5.72 8.66 -10.20
N SER A 53 6.82 8.32 -10.89
CA SER A 53 7.72 7.24 -10.45
C SER A 53 8.48 7.59 -9.16
N ALA A 54 8.64 8.89 -8.85
CA ALA A 54 9.25 9.37 -7.61
C ALA A 54 8.42 9.02 -6.38
N ASP A 55 7.14 8.69 -6.55
CA ASP A 55 6.25 8.24 -5.48
C ASP A 55 6.44 6.74 -5.12
N SER A 56 7.30 6.00 -5.83
CA SER A 56 7.61 4.58 -5.51
C SER A 56 7.97 4.30 -4.04
N PRO A 57 8.70 5.19 -3.32
CA PRO A 57 9.00 5.00 -1.90
C PRO A 57 7.81 5.23 -0.95
N LEU A 58 6.66 5.73 -1.44
CA LEU A 58 5.45 5.97 -0.63
C LEU A 58 4.73 4.65 -0.35
N THR A 59 5.32 3.89 0.57
CA THR A 59 4.84 2.58 1.01
C THR A 59 4.62 2.61 2.52
N CYS A 60 3.46 2.11 2.95
CA CYS A 60 3.14 1.77 4.33
C CYS A 60 3.10 0.27 4.52
N GLU A 61 3.50 -0.18 5.70
CA GLU A 61 3.36 -1.57 6.11
C GLU A 61 2.93 -1.68 7.57
N PRO A 62 2.25 -2.77 7.96
CA PRO A 62 2.05 -3.08 9.37
C PRO A 62 3.40 -3.21 10.10
N ASP A 63 3.49 -2.73 11.34
CA ASP A 63 4.71 -2.87 12.16
C ASP A 63 4.83 -4.21 12.91
N GLY A 64 3.81 -5.08 12.79
CA GLY A 64 3.75 -6.36 13.51
C GLY A 64 3.16 -6.29 14.92
N GLU A 65 3.05 -5.09 15.51
CA GLU A 65 2.48 -4.83 16.84
C GLU A 65 1.09 -4.18 16.77
N GLY A 66 0.56 -3.99 15.55
CA GLY A 66 -0.76 -3.43 15.30
C GLY A 66 -0.74 -1.94 14.93
N GLY A 67 0.45 -1.35 14.78
CA GLY A 67 0.65 -0.02 14.22
C GLY A 67 1.08 -0.07 12.74
N VAL A 68 1.56 1.08 12.26
CA VAL A 68 1.90 1.32 10.85
C VAL A 68 3.27 2.00 10.77
N THR A 69 4.11 1.55 9.85
CA THR A 69 5.43 2.11 9.57
C THR A 69 5.61 2.43 8.09
N GLY A 70 6.72 3.08 7.73
CA GLY A 70 7.06 3.48 6.37
C GLY A 70 6.71 4.94 6.04
N ARG A 71 6.64 5.27 4.75
CA ARG A 71 6.33 6.62 4.25
C ARG A 71 4.88 6.69 3.79
N CYS A 72 4.01 7.00 4.75
CA CYS A 72 2.56 6.84 4.59
C CYS A 72 1.79 8.00 3.97
N THR A 73 2.48 9.12 3.75
CA THR A 73 1.89 10.35 3.22
C THR A 73 2.84 10.97 2.20
N ARG A 74 2.27 11.56 1.15
CA ARG A 74 2.97 12.46 0.24
C ARG A 74 3.12 13.81 0.96
N SER A 75 4.36 14.23 1.19
CA SER A 75 4.73 15.51 1.80
C SER A 75 4.77 16.61 0.75
#